data_AF-A0A8T4UMU3-F1
#
_entry.id   AF-A0A8T4UMU3-F1
#
_cell.length_a   1.000
_cell.length_b   1.000
_cell.length_c   1.000
_cell.angle_alpha   90.00
_cell.angle_beta   90.00
_cell.angle_gamma   90.00
#
_symmetry.space_group_name_H-M   'P 1'
#
loop_
_entity.id
_entity.type
_entity.pdbx_description
1 polymer ?
#
loop_
_entity_poly.entity_id
_entity_poly.type
_entity_poly.pdbx_seq_one_letter_code
_entity_poly.pdbx_strand_id
1 'polypeptide(L)'
;MKNYFLMIITLLVLLSMSVLAEEGISITCSQEQCDAGCSVCRDNNCHDQGFTCTEDLKVESISPDEIKIGERQLNIIVVNNGNVDLEDVYAEVSGDGISMIDNTPIDKLVSKDRDYAFVQIEAKTAGNIDLIVKLYSNGNLIKKDIEQISVLAEEAENKTETFNKTELENKLKGLQSKYITLEESYQTKKEEGYNLEIVSSNIMGVDTYLKDARFYLLDGDLKKAYVNLAIVEESLNEIEQGLDKAKKTERTWVDSIKENLFYISSIAAAFVSILTAYKLTSHHINKKRLLEIHQKIKGTKDLLPLQKKSKDLLPKKKKQKEGSKEDIS
;
A
#
# COMPACT_ATOMS: atom_id res chain seq x y z
N MET A 1 89.60 14.22 -36.92
CA MET A 1 88.46 14.76 -36.14
C MET A 1 87.30 15.31 -36.99
N LYS A 2 87.53 16.01 -38.11
CA LYS A 2 86.43 16.57 -38.94
C LYS A 2 85.44 15.54 -39.53
N ASN A 3 85.87 14.31 -39.84
CA ASN A 3 84.99 13.31 -40.45
C ASN A 3 84.00 12.65 -39.46
N TYR A 4 84.32 12.60 -38.17
CA TYR A 4 83.42 12.05 -37.15
C TYR A 4 82.25 13.00 -36.86
N PHE A 5 82.50 14.31 -36.93
CA PHE A 5 81.47 15.32 -36.69
C PHE A 5 80.40 15.31 -37.80
N LEU A 6 80.82 15.12 -39.05
CA LEU A 6 79.89 15.02 -40.17
C LEU A 6 79.00 13.78 -40.04
N MET A 7 79.59 12.62 -39.71
CA MET A 7 78.85 11.36 -39.57
C MET A 7 77.82 11.37 -38.44
N ILE A 8 78.12 12.03 -37.31
CA ILE A 8 77.17 12.18 -36.20
C ILE A 8 76.01 13.09 -36.59
N ILE A 9 76.25 14.17 -37.34
CA ILE A 9 75.19 15.04 -37.84
C ILE A 9 74.30 14.30 -38.84
N THR A 10 74.87 13.54 -39.78
CA THR A 10 74.05 12.76 -40.72
C THR A 10 73.23 11.70 -40.01
N LEU A 11 73.77 11.06 -38.97
CA LEU A 11 73.04 10.07 -38.17
C LEU A 11 71.89 10.72 -37.38
N LEU A 12 72.10 11.92 -36.80
CA LEU A 12 71.06 12.68 -36.09
C LEU A 12 69.94 13.15 -37.02
N VAL A 13 70.28 13.59 -38.24
CA VAL A 13 69.29 13.98 -39.25
C VAL A 13 68.49 12.77 -39.74
N LEU A 14 69.15 11.62 -39.97
CA LEU A 14 68.47 10.36 -40.32
C LEU A 14 67.56 9.85 -39.19
N LEU A 15 67.97 9.99 -37.92
CA LEU A 15 67.13 9.65 -36.76
C LEU A 15 65.93 10.59 -36.59
N SER A 16 66.06 11.87 -36.96
CA SER A 16 64.94 12.82 -36.93
C SER A 16 63.90 12.63 -38.03
N MET A 17 64.24 11.97 -39.15
CA MET A 17 63.30 11.72 -40.25
C MET A 17 62.45 10.45 -40.06
N SER A 18 62.79 9.57 -39.13
CA SER A 18 62.03 8.35 -38.81
C SER A 18 60.87 8.55 -37.82
N VAL A 19 60.58 9.79 -37.41
CA VAL A 19 59.44 10.14 -36.54
C VAL A 19 58.46 11.06 -37.27
N LEU A 20 58.16 10.72 -38.52
CA LEU A 20 56.86 11.04 -39.12
C LEU A 20 56.06 9.74 -39.05
N ALA A 21 55.68 9.37 -37.82
CA ALA A 21 54.63 8.39 -37.65
C ALA A 21 53.39 8.98 -38.32
N GLU A 22 52.86 8.29 -39.32
CA GLU A 22 51.49 8.54 -39.78
C GLU A 22 50.61 8.47 -38.52
N GLU A 23 50.16 9.63 -38.05
CA GLU A 23 49.05 9.74 -37.11
C GLU A 23 47.83 9.23 -37.87
N GLY A 24 47.70 7.90 -37.96
CA GLY A 24 46.48 7.26 -38.38
C GLY A 24 45.41 7.78 -37.44
N ILE A 25 44.47 8.54 -37.98
CA ILE A 25 43.33 9.07 -37.24
C ILE A 25 42.61 7.85 -36.68
N SER A 26 42.85 7.56 -35.39
CA SER A 26 42.20 6.47 -34.69
C SER A 26 40.78 6.92 -34.42
N ILE A 27 39.85 6.50 -35.29
CA ILE A 27 38.41 6.69 -35.06
C ILE A 27 38.08 6.00 -33.75
N THR A 28 37.66 6.77 -32.75
CA THR A 28 37.29 6.23 -31.44
C THR A 28 35.77 6.25 -31.35
N CYS A 29 35.15 5.07 -31.39
CA CYS A 29 33.71 4.91 -31.18
C CYS A 29 33.47 4.56 -29.72
N SER A 30 33.24 5.57 -28.88
CA SER A 30 32.89 5.37 -27.47
C SER A 30 31.61 6.13 -27.11
N GLN A 31 31.00 5.79 -25.98
CA GLN A 31 29.84 6.54 -25.48
C GLN A 31 30.16 8.02 -25.19
N GLU A 32 31.42 8.35 -24.90
CA GLU A 32 31.86 9.71 -24.56
C GLU A 32 32.24 10.53 -25.81
N GLN A 33 32.72 9.86 -26.86
CA GLN A 33 33.14 10.46 -28.11
C GLN A 33 32.69 9.56 -29.27
N CYS A 34 31.73 10.06 -30.05
CA CYS A 34 31.24 9.40 -31.26
C CYS A 34 31.77 10.12 -32.50
N ASP A 35 32.96 9.70 -32.95
CA ASP A 35 33.65 10.30 -34.08
C ASP A 35 32.91 10.09 -35.42
N ALA A 36 33.22 10.95 -36.39
CA ALA A 36 32.68 10.85 -37.75
C ALA A 36 33.10 9.52 -38.41
N GLY A 37 32.17 8.58 -38.51
CA GLY A 37 32.41 7.22 -39.03
C GLY A 37 31.79 6.12 -38.15
N CYS A 38 31.47 6.44 -36.90
CA CYS A 38 30.74 5.54 -36.00
C CYS A 38 29.25 5.50 -36.34
N SER A 39 28.58 4.41 -35.96
CA SER A 39 27.14 4.24 -36.15
C SER A 39 26.41 4.56 -34.85
N VAL A 40 25.46 5.49 -34.87
CA VAL A 40 24.61 5.78 -33.71
C VAL A 40 23.29 5.05 -33.90
N CYS A 41 22.96 4.17 -32.95
CA CYS A 41 21.70 3.45 -32.93
C CYS A 41 20.65 4.21 -32.11
N ARG A 42 19.40 3.72 -32.09
CA ARG A 42 18.30 4.37 -31.36
C ARG A 42 18.44 4.33 -29.84
N ASP A 43 19.29 3.46 -29.32
CA ASP A 43 19.68 3.41 -27.91
C ASP A 43 20.62 4.57 -27.50
N ASN A 44 20.89 5.51 -28.42
CA ASN A 44 21.82 6.62 -28.27
C ASN A 44 23.26 6.18 -27.98
N ASN A 45 23.60 4.90 -28.20
CA ASN A 45 24.96 4.41 -28.08
C ASN A 45 25.71 4.56 -29.40
N CYS A 46 27.01 4.80 -29.27
CA CYS A 46 27.93 4.86 -30.38
C CYS A 46 28.55 3.48 -30.62
N HIS A 47 28.49 2.98 -31.85
CA HIS A 47 29.02 1.67 -32.24
C HIS A 47 30.10 1.81 -33.32
N ASP A 48 30.93 0.78 -33.43
CA ASP A 48 32.01 0.69 -34.41
C ASP A 48 31.53 0.91 -35.85
N GLN A 49 32.44 1.35 -36.70
CA GLN A 49 32.17 1.55 -38.12
C GLN A 49 31.69 0.24 -38.78
N GLY A 50 30.54 0.29 -39.46
CA GLY A 50 29.93 -0.87 -40.10
C GLY A 50 29.02 -1.71 -39.20
N PHE A 51 28.84 -1.33 -37.93
CA PHE A 51 27.83 -1.93 -37.08
C PHE A 51 26.43 -1.63 -37.62
N THR A 52 25.63 -2.69 -37.83
CA THR A 52 24.25 -2.56 -38.31
C THR A 52 23.29 -2.69 -37.13
N CYS A 53 22.62 -1.59 -36.76
CA CYS A 53 21.60 -1.60 -35.71
C CYS A 53 20.44 -2.50 -36.14
N THR A 54 20.18 -3.55 -35.38
CA THR A 54 19.08 -4.50 -35.60
C THR A 54 18.18 -4.47 -34.39
N GLU A 55 16.97 -3.97 -34.57
CA GLU A 55 15.90 -3.95 -33.57
C GLU A 55 14.99 -5.16 -33.87
N ASP A 56 14.93 -6.12 -32.95
CA ASP A 56 14.06 -7.29 -33.09
C ASP A 56 13.47 -7.67 -31.73
N LEU A 57 12.15 -7.68 -31.66
CA LEU A 57 11.39 -8.07 -30.47
C LEU A 57 10.60 -9.33 -30.79
N LYS A 58 10.54 -10.23 -29.81
CA LYS A 58 9.76 -11.47 -29.89
C LYS A 58 8.96 -11.69 -28.63
N VAL A 59 7.74 -12.20 -28.77
CA VAL A 59 6.96 -12.77 -27.66
C VAL A 59 7.50 -14.19 -27.40
N GLU A 60 7.97 -14.45 -26.18
CA GLU A 60 8.40 -15.80 -25.76
C GLU A 60 7.23 -16.60 -25.19
N SER A 61 6.41 -15.97 -24.34
CA SER A 61 5.20 -16.58 -23.78
C SER A 61 4.25 -15.54 -23.20
N ILE A 62 3.01 -15.96 -22.98
CA ILE A 62 1.96 -15.18 -22.31
C ILE A 62 1.48 -15.99 -21.10
N SER A 63 1.36 -15.34 -19.94
CA SER A 63 0.89 -15.96 -18.71
C SER A 63 -0.14 -15.08 -18.00
N PRO A 64 -1.25 -15.64 -17.50
CA PRO A 64 -1.68 -17.03 -17.71
C PRO A 64 -2.17 -17.26 -19.17
N ASP A 65 -2.10 -18.51 -19.62
CA ASP A 65 -2.66 -18.99 -20.89
C ASP A 65 -4.18 -19.23 -20.82
N GLU A 66 -4.70 -19.42 -19.61
CA GLU A 66 -6.12 -19.50 -19.31
C GLU A 66 -6.59 -18.32 -18.42
N ILE A 67 -7.63 -17.62 -18.85
CA ILE A 67 -8.26 -16.53 -18.09
C ILE A 67 -9.77 -16.71 -18.00
N LYS A 68 -10.41 -16.06 -17.04
CA LYS A 68 -11.88 -15.98 -16.98
C LYS A 68 -12.36 -14.67 -17.60
N ILE A 69 -13.61 -14.64 -18.09
CA ILE A 69 -14.34 -13.40 -18.43
C ILE A 69 -14.16 -12.34 -17.33
N GLY A 70 -14.08 -11.07 -17.74
CA GLY A 70 -13.88 -9.91 -16.87
C GLY A 70 -12.49 -9.28 -17.00
N GLU A 71 -12.13 -8.44 -16.03
CA GLU A 71 -10.83 -7.75 -15.98
C GLU A 71 -9.73 -8.71 -15.51
N ARG A 72 -8.65 -8.80 -16.29
CA ARG A 72 -7.51 -9.70 -16.02
C ARG A 72 -6.21 -9.02 -16.42
N GLN A 73 -5.11 -9.48 -15.82
CA GLN A 73 -3.77 -9.07 -16.20
C GLN A 73 -3.09 -10.22 -16.96
N LEU A 74 -2.48 -9.90 -18.08
CA LEU A 74 -1.57 -10.76 -18.84
C LEU A 74 -0.13 -10.30 -18.61
N ASN A 75 0.75 -11.27 -18.40
CA ASN A 75 2.19 -11.10 -18.31
C ASN A 75 2.80 -11.65 -19.59
N ILE A 76 3.36 -10.79 -20.42
CA ILE A 76 3.94 -11.15 -21.72
C ILE A 76 5.46 -11.11 -21.57
N ILE A 77 6.12 -12.26 -21.75
CA ILE A 77 7.59 -12.30 -21.77
C ILE A 77 8.06 -11.83 -23.13
N VAL A 78 8.75 -10.69 -23.14
CA VAL A 78 9.30 -10.06 -24.34
C VAL A 78 10.82 -10.26 -24.37
N VAL A 79 11.34 -10.73 -25.50
CA VAL A 79 12.78 -10.96 -25.71
C VAL A 79 13.30 -9.98 -26.75
N ASN A 80 14.39 -9.29 -26.43
CA ASN A 80 15.13 -8.46 -27.39
C ASN A 80 16.16 -9.32 -28.12
N ASN A 81 15.80 -9.81 -29.31
CA ASN A 81 16.69 -10.54 -30.20
C ASN A 81 17.60 -9.62 -31.03
N GLY A 82 17.45 -8.31 -30.90
CA GLY A 82 18.29 -7.30 -31.53
C GLY A 82 19.74 -7.36 -31.08
N ASN A 83 20.53 -6.41 -31.56
CA ASN A 83 21.91 -6.20 -31.11
C ASN A 83 22.10 -4.84 -30.41
N VAL A 84 21.02 -4.11 -30.18
CA VAL A 84 20.97 -2.81 -29.51
C VAL A 84 19.99 -2.88 -28.34
N ASP A 85 20.18 -2.02 -27.35
CA ASP A 85 19.22 -1.88 -26.27
C ASP A 85 17.94 -1.20 -26.81
N LEU A 86 16.80 -1.50 -26.21
CA LEU A 86 15.53 -0.87 -26.58
C LEU A 86 14.96 -0.14 -25.36
N GLU A 87 14.42 1.04 -25.59
CA GLU A 87 13.78 1.86 -24.55
C GLU A 87 12.26 1.91 -24.78
N ASP A 88 11.52 2.14 -23.70
CA ASP A 88 10.05 2.30 -23.71
C ASP A 88 9.37 1.15 -24.48
N VAL A 89 9.68 -0.08 -24.07
CA VAL A 89 9.15 -1.29 -24.71
C VAL A 89 7.81 -1.64 -24.09
N TYR A 90 6.74 -1.64 -24.87
CA TYR A 90 5.41 -1.99 -24.38
C TYR A 90 4.65 -2.88 -25.36
N ALA A 91 3.66 -3.58 -24.82
CA ALA A 91 2.78 -4.44 -25.58
C ALA A 91 1.38 -3.82 -25.67
N GLU A 92 0.77 -3.89 -26.85
CA GLU A 92 -0.66 -3.72 -27.03
C GLU A 92 -1.27 -5.06 -27.41
N VAL A 93 -2.39 -5.40 -26.78
CA VAL A 93 -3.12 -6.65 -27.07
C VAL A 93 -4.53 -6.37 -27.54
N SER A 94 -5.00 -7.17 -28.49
CA SER A 94 -6.37 -7.09 -29.00
C SER A 94 -6.81 -8.46 -29.50
N GLY A 95 -8.10 -8.77 -29.38
CA GLY A 95 -8.67 -10.03 -29.85
C GLY A 95 -10.19 -9.92 -29.95
N ASP A 96 -10.84 -10.92 -30.53
CA ASP A 96 -12.30 -10.94 -30.57
C ASP A 96 -12.88 -11.05 -29.15
N GLY A 97 -13.55 -9.99 -28.69
CA GLY A 97 -14.04 -9.88 -27.32
C GLY A 97 -12.97 -9.65 -26.24
N ILE A 98 -11.74 -9.29 -26.62
CA ILE A 98 -10.70 -8.83 -25.70
C ILE A 98 -10.33 -7.38 -26.03
N SER A 99 -10.44 -6.52 -25.02
CA SER A 99 -10.00 -5.11 -25.10
C SER A 99 -8.89 -4.86 -24.09
N MET A 100 -7.85 -4.13 -24.49
CA MET A 100 -6.83 -3.63 -23.56
C MET A 100 -7.40 -2.46 -22.75
N ILE A 101 -7.10 -2.44 -21.45
CA ILE A 101 -7.44 -1.38 -20.50
C ILE A 101 -6.21 -0.49 -20.28
N ASP A 102 -5.09 -1.13 -19.93
CA ASP A 102 -3.85 -0.46 -19.52
C ASP A 102 -2.63 -1.33 -19.86
N ASN A 103 -1.46 -0.71 -19.93
CA ASN A 103 -0.18 -1.42 -20.06
C ASN A 103 0.92 -0.74 -19.25
N THR A 104 1.91 -1.53 -18.84
CA THR A 104 3.11 -1.02 -18.17
C THR A 104 4.30 -1.19 -19.10
N PRO A 105 4.95 -0.10 -19.54
CA PRO A 105 6.15 -0.19 -20.36
C PRO A 105 7.35 -0.72 -19.57
N ILE A 106 8.26 -1.40 -20.26
CA ILE A 106 9.60 -1.75 -19.81
C ILE A 106 10.50 -0.57 -20.19
N ASP A 107 11.03 0.14 -19.19
CA ASP A 107 11.84 1.35 -19.40
C ASP A 107 13.02 1.09 -20.34
N LYS A 108 13.72 -0.02 -20.11
CA LYS A 108 14.87 -0.44 -20.91
C LYS A 108 14.98 -1.96 -20.97
N LEU A 109 15.04 -2.50 -22.19
CA LEU A 109 15.26 -3.91 -22.48
C LEU A 109 16.61 -4.11 -23.18
N VAL A 110 17.57 -4.66 -22.43
CA VAL A 110 18.95 -4.86 -22.91
C VAL A 110 18.99 -5.84 -24.08
N SER A 111 19.93 -5.62 -25.01
CA SER A 111 20.21 -6.54 -26.11
C SER A 111 20.41 -7.98 -25.62
N LYS A 112 19.71 -8.94 -26.24
CA LYS A 112 19.71 -10.38 -25.90
C LYS A 112 19.08 -10.72 -24.54
N ASP A 113 18.43 -9.77 -23.89
CA ASP A 113 17.74 -10.00 -22.62
C ASP A 113 16.23 -10.17 -22.81
N ARG A 114 15.53 -10.53 -21.73
CA ARG A 114 14.08 -10.67 -21.68
C ARG A 114 13.50 -10.04 -20.43
N ASP A 115 12.29 -9.51 -20.54
CA ASP A 115 11.56 -8.96 -19.40
C ASP A 115 10.03 -9.12 -19.60
N TYR A 116 9.26 -8.75 -18.58
CA TYR A 116 7.80 -8.86 -18.55
C TYR A 116 7.14 -7.53 -18.92
N ALA A 117 6.31 -7.55 -19.96
CA ALA A 117 5.32 -6.51 -20.22
C ALA A 117 4.00 -6.90 -19.56
N PHE A 118 3.49 -6.04 -18.67
CA PHE A 118 2.22 -6.24 -17.99
C PHE A 118 1.11 -5.54 -18.75
N VAL A 119 0.04 -6.26 -19.09
CA VAL A 119 -1.08 -5.72 -19.86
C VAL A 119 -2.39 -6.07 -19.17
N GLN A 120 -3.17 -5.05 -18.82
CA GLN A 120 -4.52 -5.24 -18.30
C GLN A 120 -5.52 -5.30 -19.43
N ILE A 121 -6.43 -6.27 -19.37
CA ILE A 121 -7.43 -6.53 -20.39
C ILE A 121 -8.82 -6.74 -19.79
N GLU A 122 -9.84 -6.51 -20.59
CA GLU A 122 -11.24 -6.88 -20.35
C GLU A 122 -11.64 -7.97 -21.35
N ALA A 123 -11.94 -9.17 -20.87
CA ALA A 123 -12.45 -10.28 -21.69
C ALA A 123 -13.98 -10.37 -21.58
N LYS A 124 -14.68 -10.34 -22.72
CA LYS A 124 -16.16 -10.31 -22.83
C LYS A 124 -16.76 -11.60 -23.37
N THR A 125 -15.98 -12.39 -24.10
CA THR A 125 -16.39 -13.63 -24.73
C THR A 125 -15.56 -14.78 -24.19
N ALA A 126 -16.18 -15.95 -24.07
CA ALA A 126 -15.49 -17.19 -23.74
C ALA A 126 -15.07 -17.94 -25.01
N GLY A 127 -14.06 -18.79 -24.88
CA GLY A 127 -13.53 -19.63 -25.95
C GLY A 127 -12.02 -19.48 -26.12
N ASN A 128 -11.48 -20.16 -27.12
CA ASN A 128 -10.10 -19.95 -27.53
C ASN A 128 -10.06 -18.70 -28.41
N ILE A 129 -9.32 -17.69 -27.98
CA ILE A 129 -9.25 -16.38 -28.63
C ILE A 129 -7.83 -16.19 -29.17
N ASP A 130 -7.75 -15.86 -30.45
CA ASP A 130 -6.51 -15.43 -31.09
C ASP A 130 -6.21 -13.99 -30.65
N LEU A 131 -5.21 -13.84 -29.79
CA LEU A 131 -4.70 -12.60 -29.27
C LEU A 131 -3.64 -12.03 -30.22
N ILE A 132 -3.93 -10.87 -30.77
CA ILE A 132 -2.97 -10.10 -31.55
C ILE A 132 -2.13 -9.28 -30.58
N VAL A 133 -0.86 -9.64 -30.43
CA VAL A 133 0.12 -8.92 -29.62
C VAL A 133 0.97 -8.03 -30.53
N LYS A 134 1.01 -6.74 -30.25
CA LYS A 134 1.87 -5.78 -30.93
C LYS A 134 2.92 -5.28 -29.94
N LEU A 135 4.19 -5.38 -30.31
CA LEU A 135 5.30 -4.91 -29.51
C LEU A 135 5.84 -3.61 -30.10
N TYR A 136 5.94 -2.60 -29.25
CA TYR A 136 6.43 -1.27 -29.58
C TYR A 136 7.72 -0.98 -28.83
N SER A 137 8.56 -0.11 -29.39
CA SER A 137 9.66 0.56 -28.68
C SER A 137 9.71 2.01 -29.11
N ASN A 138 9.75 2.93 -28.14
CA ASN A 138 9.73 4.37 -28.39
C ASN A 138 8.59 4.78 -29.35
N GLY A 139 7.40 4.20 -29.18
CA GLY A 139 6.23 4.43 -30.01
C GLY A 139 6.24 3.80 -31.41
N ASN A 140 7.31 3.08 -31.80
CA ASN A 140 7.40 2.41 -33.11
C ASN A 140 7.00 0.94 -33.00
N LEU A 141 6.12 0.47 -33.89
CA LEU A 141 5.77 -0.94 -33.98
C LEU A 141 6.98 -1.75 -34.50
N ILE A 142 7.51 -2.64 -33.67
CA ILE A 142 8.63 -3.53 -34.03
C ILE A 142 8.11 -4.88 -34.51
N LYS A 143 7.17 -5.47 -33.77
CA LYS A 143 6.67 -6.82 -34.03
C LYS A 143 5.16 -6.90 -33.84
N LYS A 144 4.54 -7.75 -34.66
CA LYS A 144 3.18 -8.23 -34.45
C LYS A 144 3.22 -9.76 -34.40
N ASP A 145 2.62 -10.33 -33.36
CA ASP A 145 2.46 -11.76 -33.18
C ASP A 145 1.00 -12.13 -32.94
N ILE A 146 0.67 -13.41 -33.16
CA ILE A 146 -0.65 -13.97 -32.87
C ILE A 146 -0.45 -15.16 -31.95
N GLU A 147 -0.94 -15.02 -30.72
CA GLU A 147 -0.90 -16.05 -29.69
C GLU A 147 -2.33 -16.45 -29.34
N GLN A 148 -2.55 -17.72 -28.98
CA GLN A 148 -3.89 -18.19 -28.59
C GLN A 148 -3.98 -18.29 -27.07
N ILE A 149 -5.04 -17.73 -26.49
CA ILE A 149 -5.36 -17.89 -25.07
C ILE A 149 -6.76 -18.50 -24.91
N SER A 150 -6.96 -19.22 -23.81
CA SER A 150 -8.27 -19.79 -23.46
C SER A 150 -8.99 -18.87 -22.49
N VAL A 151 -10.13 -18.33 -22.91
CA VAL A 151 -11.04 -17.61 -22.01
C VAL A 151 -12.12 -18.55 -21.55
N LEU A 152 -11.99 -18.99 -20.31
CA LEU A 152 -13.02 -19.74 -19.63
C LEU A 152 -14.23 -18.82 -19.47
N ALA A 153 -15.39 -19.32 -19.88
CA ALA A 153 -16.63 -18.75 -19.40
C ALA A 153 -16.50 -18.69 -17.88
N GLU A 154 -16.94 -17.59 -17.28
CA GLU A 154 -17.24 -17.66 -15.87
C GLU A 154 -18.24 -18.81 -15.76
N GLU A 155 -17.80 -19.95 -15.23
CA GLU A 155 -18.70 -20.86 -14.56
C GLU A 155 -19.32 -20.00 -13.47
N ALA A 156 -20.35 -19.23 -13.85
CA ALA A 156 -21.55 -19.29 -13.05
C ALA A 156 -21.71 -20.78 -12.83
N GLU A 157 -21.48 -21.21 -11.59
CA GLU A 157 -22.09 -22.41 -11.08
C GLU A 157 -23.60 -22.24 -11.31
N ASN A 158 -24.04 -22.32 -12.56
CA ASN A 158 -25.30 -22.83 -13.00
C ASN A 158 -25.17 -24.35 -12.81
N LYS A 159 -24.76 -24.79 -11.61
CA LYS A 159 -25.60 -25.79 -10.99
C LYS A 159 -26.98 -25.17 -11.10
N THR A 160 -27.88 -25.83 -11.81
CA THR A 160 -29.29 -25.72 -11.48
C THR A 160 -29.45 -26.22 -10.03
N GLU A 161 -28.84 -25.53 -9.06
CA GLU A 161 -29.27 -25.53 -7.69
C GLU A 161 -30.65 -24.92 -7.78
N THR A 162 -31.64 -25.79 -7.73
CA THR A 162 -33.00 -25.37 -7.40
C THR A 162 -32.89 -24.68 -6.05
N PHE A 163 -32.73 -23.37 -6.07
CA PHE A 163 -32.60 -22.58 -4.85
C PHE A 163 -33.89 -22.75 -4.06
N ASN A 164 -33.82 -23.53 -2.98
CA ASN A 164 -34.95 -23.73 -2.11
C ASN A 164 -35.05 -22.53 -1.18
N LYS A 165 -36.11 -21.73 -1.33
CA LYS A 165 -36.34 -20.54 -0.51
C LYS A 165 -36.25 -20.85 0.99
N THR A 166 -36.82 -21.98 1.44
CA THR A 166 -36.79 -22.40 2.84
C THR A 166 -35.38 -22.69 3.33
N GLU A 167 -34.53 -23.28 2.48
CA GLU A 167 -33.13 -23.54 2.80
C GLU A 167 -32.34 -22.25 2.93
N LEU A 168 -32.53 -21.30 2.01
CA LEU A 168 -31.88 -19.99 2.07
C LEU A 168 -32.35 -19.17 3.26
N GLU A 169 -33.63 -19.24 3.64
CA GLU A 169 -34.13 -18.59 4.86
C GLU A 169 -33.49 -19.17 6.13
N ASN A 170 -33.30 -20.50 6.17
CA ASN A 170 -32.58 -21.15 7.28
C ASN A 170 -31.10 -20.77 7.30
N LYS A 171 -30.45 -20.72 6.13
CA LYS A 171 -29.05 -20.28 6.00
C LYS A 171 -28.90 -18.82 6.43
N LEU A 172 -29.78 -17.93 6.00
CA LEU A 172 -29.80 -16.53 6.44
C LEU A 172 -29.90 -16.42 7.96
N LYS A 173 -30.82 -17.15 8.60
CA LYS A 173 -30.94 -17.14 10.08
C LYS A 173 -29.67 -17.64 10.77
N GLY A 174 -29.06 -18.71 10.24
CA GLY A 174 -27.80 -19.24 10.76
C GLY A 174 -26.67 -18.22 10.68
N LEU A 175 -26.50 -17.58 9.53
CA LEU A 175 -25.48 -16.56 9.31
C LEU A 175 -25.73 -15.29 10.14
N GLN A 176 -27.00 -14.88 10.33
CA GLN A 176 -27.35 -13.79 11.23
C GLN A 176 -26.97 -14.10 12.68
N SER A 177 -27.26 -15.32 13.15
CA SER A 177 -26.86 -15.74 14.49
C SER A 177 -25.34 -15.76 14.64
N LYS A 178 -24.61 -16.28 13.65
CA LYS A 178 -23.15 -16.31 13.64
C LYS A 178 -22.56 -14.89 13.63
N TYR A 179 -23.13 -13.98 12.84
CA TYR A 179 -22.74 -12.57 12.79
C TYR A 179 -22.85 -11.90 14.16
N ILE A 180 -23.99 -12.06 14.85
CA ILE A 180 -24.20 -11.48 16.19
C ILE A 180 -23.13 -11.97 17.18
N THR A 181 -22.85 -13.29 17.21
CA THR A 181 -21.83 -13.86 18.09
C THR A 181 -20.42 -13.32 17.78
N LEU A 182 -20.07 -13.18 16.50
CA LEU A 182 -18.78 -12.64 16.09
C LEU A 182 -18.67 -11.12 16.36
N GLU A 183 -19.78 -10.39 16.25
CA GLU A 183 -19.85 -8.97 16.62
C GLU A 183 -19.65 -8.77 18.13
N GLU A 184 -20.30 -9.58 18.97
CA GLU A 184 -20.09 -9.56 20.42
C GLU A 184 -18.63 -9.90 20.79
N SER A 185 -18.04 -10.91 20.14
CA SER A 185 -16.64 -11.27 20.31
C SER A 185 -15.70 -10.14 19.88
N TYR A 186 -16.00 -9.49 18.75
CA TYR A 186 -15.27 -8.32 18.27
C TYR A 186 -15.31 -7.17 19.28
N GLN A 187 -16.49 -6.81 19.81
CA GLN A 187 -16.60 -5.73 20.81
C GLN A 187 -15.83 -6.08 22.09
N THR A 188 -15.93 -7.32 22.56
CA THR A 188 -15.19 -7.79 23.74
C THR A 188 -13.68 -7.68 23.54
N LYS A 189 -13.14 -8.20 22.42
CA LYS A 189 -11.70 -8.10 22.12
C LYS A 189 -11.24 -6.66 21.89
N LYS A 190 -12.11 -5.80 21.35
CA LYS A 190 -11.83 -4.37 21.18
C LYS A 190 -11.67 -3.68 22.53
N GLU A 191 -12.56 -3.95 23.48
CA GLU A 191 -12.48 -3.44 24.86
C GLU A 191 -11.25 -3.97 25.59
N GLU A 192 -10.86 -5.23 25.34
CA GLU A 192 -9.65 -5.84 25.89
C GLU A 192 -8.35 -5.30 25.26
N GLY A 193 -8.43 -4.48 24.22
CA GLY A 193 -7.30 -3.81 23.58
C GLY A 193 -6.56 -4.65 22.54
N TYR A 194 -7.25 -5.54 21.83
CA TYR A 194 -6.68 -6.27 20.70
C TYR A 194 -6.56 -5.39 19.46
N ASN A 195 -5.57 -5.68 18.60
CA ASN A 195 -5.50 -5.07 17.27
C ASN A 195 -6.48 -5.78 16.32
N LEU A 196 -7.51 -5.06 15.87
CA LEU A 196 -8.62 -5.58 15.07
C LEU A 196 -8.80 -4.85 13.73
N GLU A 197 -7.74 -4.22 13.21
CA GLU A 197 -7.79 -3.38 12.00
C GLU A 197 -8.37 -4.15 10.80
N ILE A 198 -7.86 -5.37 10.55
CA ILE A 198 -8.29 -6.27 9.47
C ILE A 198 -9.76 -6.70 9.63
N VAL A 199 -10.25 -6.85 10.86
CA VAL A 199 -11.62 -7.31 11.13
C VAL A 199 -12.64 -6.18 10.98
N SER A 200 -12.22 -4.93 11.21
CA SER A 200 -13.13 -3.77 11.30
C SER A 200 -13.83 -3.41 9.97
N SER A 201 -13.15 -3.58 8.83
CA SER A 201 -13.74 -3.34 7.51
C SER A 201 -14.76 -4.41 7.15
N ASN A 202 -14.42 -5.67 7.47
CA ASN A 202 -15.21 -6.82 7.05
C ASN A 202 -16.53 -6.88 7.82
N ILE A 203 -16.53 -6.52 9.11
CA ILE A 203 -17.74 -6.59 9.95
C ILE A 203 -18.83 -5.61 9.49
N MET A 204 -18.44 -4.41 9.01
CA MET A 204 -19.40 -3.43 8.48
C MET A 204 -20.02 -3.87 7.14
N GLY A 205 -19.24 -4.57 6.31
CA GLY A 205 -19.71 -5.10 5.03
C GLY A 205 -20.76 -6.20 5.21
N VAL A 206 -20.59 -7.07 6.20
CA VAL A 206 -21.46 -8.23 6.43
C VAL A 206 -22.91 -7.84 6.72
N ASP A 207 -23.15 -6.82 7.55
CA ASP A 207 -24.53 -6.35 7.85
C ASP A 207 -25.27 -5.88 6.58
N THR A 208 -24.55 -5.23 5.66
CA THR A 208 -25.12 -4.78 4.38
C THR A 208 -25.52 -5.98 3.52
N TYR A 209 -24.63 -6.95 3.33
CA TYR A 209 -24.93 -8.15 2.55
C TYR A 209 -26.03 -9.02 3.17
N LEU A 210 -26.14 -9.07 4.51
CA LEU A 210 -27.24 -9.75 5.20
C LEU A 210 -28.59 -9.07 4.94
N LYS A 211 -28.64 -7.73 4.92
CA LYS A 211 -29.85 -6.97 4.58
C LYS A 211 -30.24 -7.16 3.12
N ASP A 212 -29.28 -7.15 2.22
CA ASP A 212 -29.50 -7.37 0.79
C ASP A 212 -29.98 -8.80 0.51
N ALA A 213 -29.35 -9.81 1.13
CA ALA A 213 -29.82 -11.20 1.04
C ALA A 213 -31.28 -11.34 1.51
N ARG A 214 -31.64 -10.68 2.63
CA ARG A 214 -33.02 -10.66 3.13
C ARG A 214 -33.96 -9.97 2.14
N PHE A 215 -33.56 -8.85 1.57
CA PHE A 215 -34.34 -8.13 0.56
C PHE A 215 -34.59 -9.02 -0.66
N TYR A 216 -33.56 -9.65 -1.22
CA TYR A 216 -33.70 -10.52 -2.39
C TYR A 216 -34.53 -11.79 -2.12
N LEU A 217 -34.49 -12.35 -0.90
CA LEU A 217 -35.39 -13.45 -0.51
C LEU A 217 -36.87 -13.04 -0.47
N LEU A 218 -37.13 -11.78 -0.09
CA LEU A 218 -38.48 -11.22 -0.09
C LEU A 218 -38.95 -10.89 -1.51
N ASP A 219 -38.06 -10.36 -2.35
CA ASP A 219 -38.31 -10.02 -3.75
C ASP A 219 -38.45 -11.27 -4.65
N GLY A 220 -37.96 -12.42 -4.20
CA GLY A 220 -38.01 -13.68 -4.93
C GLY A 220 -36.81 -13.92 -5.86
N ASP A 221 -35.81 -13.03 -5.85
CA ASP A 221 -34.54 -13.22 -6.56
C ASP A 221 -33.61 -14.14 -5.75
N LEU A 222 -33.92 -15.45 -5.79
CA LEU A 222 -33.22 -16.46 -4.98
C LEU A 222 -31.74 -16.59 -5.37
N LYS A 223 -31.38 -16.30 -6.62
CA LYS A 223 -29.99 -16.33 -7.09
C LYS A 223 -29.17 -15.22 -6.43
N LYS A 224 -29.66 -13.97 -6.45
CA LYS A 224 -28.97 -12.88 -5.76
C LYS A 224 -28.93 -13.10 -4.25
N ALA A 225 -30.01 -13.61 -3.67
CA ALA A 225 -30.00 -13.98 -2.26
C ALA A 225 -28.89 -14.99 -1.94
N TYR A 226 -28.76 -16.06 -2.74
CA TYR A 226 -27.71 -17.06 -2.57
C TYR A 226 -26.30 -16.46 -2.66
N VAL A 227 -26.03 -15.65 -3.68
CA VAL A 227 -24.71 -15.01 -3.86
C VAL A 227 -24.36 -14.13 -2.66
N ASN A 228 -25.30 -13.32 -2.18
CA ASN A 228 -25.08 -12.49 -0.99
C ASN A 228 -24.84 -13.35 0.27
N LEU A 229 -25.57 -14.46 0.44
CA LEU A 229 -25.35 -15.38 1.56
C LEU A 229 -23.99 -16.08 1.49
N ALA A 230 -23.48 -16.40 0.30
CA ALA A 230 -22.15 -16.96 0.11
C ALA A 230 -21.05 -15.96 0.48
N ILE A 231 -21.17 -14.70 0.03
CA ILE A 231 -20.25 -13.61 0.40
C ILE A 231 -20.24 -13.40 1.92
N VAL A 232 -21.42 -13.41 2.56
CA VAL A 232 -21.53 -13.31 4.01
C VAL A 232 -20.82 -14.47 4.70
N GLU A 233 -21.02 -15.70 4.25
CA GLU A 233 -20.40 -16.89 4.84
C GLU A 233 -18.87 -16.82 4.78
N GLU A 234 -18.31 -16.46 3.62
CA GLU A 234 -16.87 -16.25 3.45
C GLU A 234 -16.35 -15.14 4.38
N SER A 235 -17.01 -13.97 4.37
CA SER A 235 -16.64 -12.83 5.20
C SER A 235 -16.69 -13.15 6.69
N LEU A 236 -17.69 -13.91 7.16
CA LEU A 236 -17.79 -14.34 8.55
C LEU A 236 -16.67 -15.30 8.94
N ASN A 237 -16.25 -16.18 8.02
CA ASN A 237 -15.12 -17.07 8.27
C ASN A 237 -13.80 -16.30 8.35
N GLU A 238 -13.62 -15.26 7.51
CA GLU A 238 -12.48 -14.36 7.61
C GLU A 238 -12.46 -13.58 8.93
N ILE A 239 -13.62 -13.06 9.35
CA ILE A 239 -13.78 -12.36 10.63
C ILE A 239 -13.43 -13.29 11.79
N GLU A 240 -13.95 -14.52 11.81
CA GLU A 240 -13.66 -15.52 12.83
C GLU A 240 -12.15 -15.81 12.91
N GLN A 241 -11.50 -16.09 11.77
CA GLN A 241 -10.06 -16.30 11.73
C GLN A 241 -9.27 -15.05 12.15
N GLY A 242 -9.72 -13.86 11.76
CA GLY A 242 -9.10 -12.60 12.12
C GLY A 242 -9.19 -12.33 13.63
N LEU A 243 -10.34 -12.64 14.23
CA LEU A 243 -10.53 -12.57 15.68
C LEU A 243 -9.64 -13.59 16.41
N ASP A 244 -9.54 -14.82 15.92
CA ASP A 244 -8.70 -15.86 16.54
C ASP A 244 -7.21 -15.54 16.48
N LYS A 245 -6.76 -14.96 15.36
CA LYS A 245 -5.36 -14.55 15.14
C LYS A 245 -5.03 -13.19 15.76
N ALA A 246 -6.03 -12.42 16.18
CA ALA A 246 -5.82 -11.11 16.77
C ALA A 246 -4.93 -11.22 18.01
N LYS A 247 -3.85 -10.44 18.03
CA LYS A 247 -2.96 -10.34 19.18
C LYS A 247 -3.41 -9.17 20.05
N LYS A 248 -3.37 -9.37 21.36
CA LYS A 248 -3.55 -8.29 22.31
C LYS A 248 -2.43 -7.29 22.06
N THR A 249 -2.77 -6.03 21.78
CA THR A 249 -1.75 -5.01 21.65
C THR A 249 -1.16 -4.84 23.05
N GLU A 250 0.13 -5.10 23.19
CA GLU A 250 0.88 -4.72 24.39
C GLU A 250 0.88 -3.19 24.43
N ARG A 251 -0.19 -2.61 25.01
CA ARG A 251 -0.26 -1.17 25.23
C ARG A 251 0.86 -0.85 26.20
N THR A 252 1.93 -0.27 25.67
CA THR A 252 3.00 0.25 26.51
C THR A 252 2.40 1.38 27.34
N TRP A 253 2.80 1.56 28.60
CA TRP A 253 2.30 2.66 29.44
C TRP A 253 2.38 4.03 28.76
N VAL A 254 3.31 4.18 27.81
CA VAL A 254 3.50 5.36 26.96
C VAL A 254 2.31 5.61 26.03
N ASP A 255 1.68 4.58 25.48
CA ASP A 255 0.55 4.72 24.53
C ASP A 255 -0.72 5.17 25.27
N SER A 256 -0.93 4.67 26.49
CA SER A 256 -2.00 5.15 27.38
C SER A 256 -1.81 6.62 27.78
N ILE A 257 -0.58 7.12 27.86
CA ILE A 257 -0.29 8.54 28.13
C ILE A 257 -0.55 9.40 26.88
N LYS A 258 -0.27 8.89 25.67
CA LYS A 258 -0.52 9.59 24.41
C LYS A 258 -2.02 9.80 24.14
N GLU A 259 -2.85 8.78 24.39
CA GLU A 259 -4.32 8.93 24.25
C GLU A 259 -4.89 9.94 25.27
N ASN A 260 -4.28 10.01 26.46
CA ASN A 260 -4.64 10.98 27.49
C ASN A 260 -3.92 12.34 27.37
N LEU A 261 -3.06 12.53 26.36
CA LEU A 261 -2.30 13.77 26.17
C LEU A 261 -3.23 14.97 25.97
N PHE A 262 -4.42 14.74 25.42
CA PHE A 262 -5.47 15.76 25.27
C PHE A 262 -6.09 16.18 26.61
N TYR A 263 -6.27 15.23 27.54
CA TYR A 263 -6.70 15.52 28.92
C TYR A 263 -5.58 16.18 29.73
N ILE A 264 -4.32 15.76 29.53
CA ILE A 264 -3.16 16.37 30.18
C ILE A 264 -2.93 17.80 29.66
N SER A 265 -3.09 18.04 28.35
CA SER A 265 -2.92 19.37 27.74
C SER A 265 -4.01 20.34 28.20
N SER A 266 -5.26 19.88 28.34
CA SER A 266 -6.36 20.70 28.89
C SER A 266 -6.16 21.01 30.38
N ILE A 267 -5.67 20.07 31.18
CA ILE A 267 -5.27 20.32 32.58
C ILE A 267 -4.09 21.32 32.63
N ALA A 268 -3.07 21.16 31.78
CA ALA A 268 -1.92 22.05 31.72
C ALA A 268 -2.33 23.49 31.32
N ALA A 269 -3.23 23.64 30.35
CA ALA A 269 -3.78 24.92 29.94
C ALA A 269 -4.58 25.58 31.07
N ALA A 270 -5.36 24.81 31.83
CA ALA A 270 -6.06 25.30 33.02
C ALA A 270 -5.08 25.77 34.10
N PHE A 271 -4.01 25.02 34.36
CA PHE A 271 -2.96 25.41 35.32
C PHE A 271 -2.23 26.69 34.89
N VAL A 272 -1.86 26.82 33.62
CA VAL A 272 -1.23 28.04 33.07
C VAL A 272 -2.19 29.24 33.18
N SER A 273 -3.48 29.03 32.92
CA SER A 273 -4.50 30.08 33.07
C SER A 273 -4.65 30.53 34.53
N ILE A 274 -4.68 29.60 35.48
CA ILE A 274 -4.72 29.89 36.92
C ILE A 274 -3.47 30.65 37.37
N LEU A 275 -2.28 30.22 36.95
CA LEU A 275 -1.02 30.91 37.29
C LEU A 275 -0.96 32.31 36.68
N THR A 276 -1.46 32.49 35.46
CA THR A 276 -1.51 33.79 34.78
C THR A 276 -2.50 34.72 35.48
N ALA A 277 -3.69 34.22 35.84
CA ALA A 277 -4.67 34.97 36.63
C ALA A 277 -4.13 35.33 38.03
N TYR A 278 -3.42 34.42 38.70
CA TYR A 278 -2.77 34.67 39.97
C TYR A 278 -1.69 35.76 39.86
N LYS A 279 -0.87 35.72 38.80
CA LYS A 279 0.17 36.74 38.57
C LYS A 279 -0.44 38.11 38.27
N LEU A 280 -1.48 38.17 37.44
CA LEU A 280 -2.23 39.40 37.11
C LEU A 280 -2.92 40.01 38.34
N THR A 281 -3.56 39.18 39.16
CA THR A 281 -4.20 39.63 40.40
C THR A 281 -3.17 40.09 41.43
N SER A 282 -2.05 39.38 41.61
CA SER A 282 -0.98 39.80 42.52
C SER A 282 -0.35 41.14 42.15
N HIS A 283 -0.30 41.48 40.86
CA HIS A 283 0.22 42.76 40.38
C HIS A 283 -0.76 43.93 40.57
N HIS A 284 -2.07 43.65 40.63
CA HIS A 284 -3.13 44.64 40.87
C HIS A 284 -3.52 44.76 42.35
N ILE A 285 -3.01 43.89 43.22
CA ILE A 285 -3.08 44.10 44.67
C ILE A 285 -2.10 45.23 45.01
N ASN A 286 -2.63 46.45 44.94
CA ASN A 286 -1.99 47.67 45.37
C ASN A 286 -1.55 47.47 46.83
N LYS A 287 -0.26 47.17 47.08
CA LYS A 287 0.29 46.87 48.42
C LYS A 287 -0.13 47.92 49.47
N LYS A 288 -0.40 49.14 49.04
CA LYS A 288 -0.96 50.23 49.85
C LYS A 288 -2.36 49.93 50.43
N ARG A 289 -3.30 49.37 49.65
CA ARG A 289 -4.63 48.97 50.15
C ARG A 289 -4.57 47.79 51.12
N LEU A 290 -3.64 46.85 50.90
CA LEU A 290 -3.40 45.74 51.84
C LEU A 290 -2.83 46.24 53.17
N LEU A 291 -1.93 47.24 53.14
CA LEU A 291 -1.42 47.89 54.34
C LEU A 291 -2.49 48.71 55.07
N GLU A 292 -3.39 49.41 54.36
CA GLU A 292 -4.55 50.09 54.97
C GLU A 292 -5.52 49.12 55.65
N ILE A 293 -5.81 47.97 55.02
CA ILE A 293 -6.63 46.92 55.63
C ILE A 293 -5.91 46.32 56.85
N HIS A 294 -4.61 46.08 56.77
CA HIS A 294 -3.83 45.52 57.88
C HIS A 294 -3.69 46.52 59.06
N GLN A 295 -3.64 47.83 58.80
CA GLN A 295 -3.69 48.86 59.85
C GLN A 295 -5.08 48.98 60.46
N LYS A 296 -6.16 48.91 59.66
CA LYS A 296 -7.53 48.87 60.18
C LYS A 296 -7.80 47.63 61.03
N ILE A 297 -7.22 46.48 60.70
CA ILE A 297 -7.37 45.22 61.47
C ILE A 297 -6.48 45.19 62.72
N LYS A 298 -5.30 45.83 62.72
CA LYS A 298 -4.43 45.94 63.92
C LYS A 298 -4.98 46.92 64.97
N GLY A 299 -5.83 47.87 64.60
CA GLY A 299 -6.49 48.80 65.53
C GLY A 299 -7.74 48.25 66.24
N THR A 300 -8.17 47.03 65.94
CA THR A 300 -9.40 46.42 66.49
C THR A 300 -9.10 45.06 67.13
N LYS A 301 -7.94 44.97 67.82
CA LYS A 301 -7.43 43.75 68.46
C LYS A 301 -7.54 43.74 69.98
N ASP A 302 -8.45 44.54 70.53
CA ASP A 302 -8.99 44.35 71.88
C ASP A 302 -10.49 44.12 71.75
N LEU A 303 -10.99 43.02 72.34
CA LEU A 303 -12.36 42.48 72.31
C LEU A 303 -12.61 41.39 71.26
N LEU A 304 -12.18 40.15 71.55
CA LEU A 304 -13.11 39.10 72.03
C LEU A 304 -12.41 37.72 72.11
N PRO A 305 -12.71 36.91 73.15
CA PRO A 305 -11.93 35.74 73.52
C PRO A 305 -12.33 34.47 72.77
N LEU A 306 -11.31 33.62 72.63
CA LEU A 306 -11.32 32.17 72.40
C LEU A 306 -12.59 31.45 72.90
N GLN A 307 -13.23 30.68 72.01
CA GLN A 307 -13.94 29.46 72.41
C GLN A 307 -13.41 28.23 71.65
N LYS A 308 -12.84 27.33 72.47
CA LYS A 308 -12.61 25.90 72.20
C LYS A 308 -13.93 25.19 71.89
N LYS A 309 -13.92 24.22 70.96
CA LYS A 309 -14.50 22.86 71.11
C LYS A 309 -14.26 22.04 69.84
N SER A 310 -13.49 20.96 69.93
CA SER A 310 -13.89 19.53 70.10
C SER A 310 -14.11 18.87 68.72
N LYS A 311 -13.21 17.98 68.30
CA LYS A 311 -13.19 16.52 68.57
C LYS A 311 -14.38 15.78 67.95
N ASP A 312 -14.02 14.64 67.35
CA ASP A 312 -14.84 13.47 67.02
C ASP A 312 -15.55 13.47 65.64
N LEU A 313 -15.03 12.66 64.71
CA LEU A 313 -15.62 11.34 64.35
C LEU A 313 -15.10 10.82 63.00
N LEU A 314 -14.30 9.75 63.07
CA LEU A 314 -14.18 8.73 62.01
C LEU A 314 -15.42 7.82 62.03
N PRO A 315 -15.83 7.26 60.87
CA PRO A 315 -16.47 5.96 60.87
C PRO A 315 -15.73 4.88 60.06
N LYS A 316 -15.86 3.67 60.60
CA LYS A 316 -15.26 2.39 60.25
C LYS A 316 -15.78 1.78 58.95
N LYS A 317 -14.87 1.03 58.31
CA LYS A 317 -15.10 -0.09 57.38
C LYS A 317 -16.21 -1.05 57.84
N LYS A 318 -17.09 -1.45 56.92
CA LYS A 318 -17.81 -2.74 56.96
C LYS A 318 -17.36 -3.59 55.76
N LYS A 319 -16.84 -4.78 56.09
CA LYS A 319 -16.72 -5.93 55.18
C LYS A 319 -18.12 -6.50 54.99
N GLN A 320 -18.49 -6.84 53.75
CA GLN A 320 -19.61 -7.74 53.47
C GLN A 320 -19.03 -8.94 52.74
N LYS A 321 -19.30 -10.11 53.31
CA LYS A 321 -18.85 -11.43 52.91
C LYS A 321 -20.12 -12.25 52.94
N GLU A 322 -20.63 -12.65 51.78
CA GLU A 322 -21.70 -13.63 51.68
C GLU A 322 -21.59 -14.30 50.31
N GLY A 323 -21.69 -15.62 50.33
CA GLY A 323 -21.74 -16.45 49.15
C GLY A 323 -22.93 -17.40 49.23
N SER A 324 -23.34 -17.91 48.07
CA SER A 324 -24.13 -19.12 47.83
C SER A 324 -23.78 -19.51 46.39
N LYS A 325 -23.17 -20.65 46.06
CA LYS A 325 -23.71 -22.03 46.09
C LYS A 325 -25.18 -22.11 45.68
N GLU A 326 -25.42 -22.52 44.45
CA GLU A 326 -26.54 -23.39 44.10
C GLU A 326 -26.14 -24.27 42.92
N ASP A 327 -26.15 -25.58 43.18
CA ASP A 327 -26.11 -26.67 42.22
C ASP A 327 -27.50 -26.80 41.58
N ILE A 328 -27.62 -26.89 40.26
CA ILE A 328 -28.71 -27.62 39.60
C ILE A 328 -28.17 -28.36 38.36
N SER A 329 -28.68 -29.58 38.27
CA SER A 329 -28.41 -30.71 37.37
C SER A 329 -28.56 -30.48 35.88
#